data_AF-A0AAX2TM34-F1
#
_entry.id   AF-A0AAX2TM34-F1
#
_cell.length_a   1.000
_cell.length_b   1.000
_cell.length_c   1.000
_cell.angle_alpha   90.00
_cell.angle_beta   90.00
_cell.angle_gamma   90.00
#
_symmetry.space_group_name_H-M   'P 1'
#
loop_
_entity.id
_entity.type
_entity.pdbx_description
1 polymer ?
#
loop_
_entity_poly.entity_id
_entity_poly.type
_entity_poly.pdbx_seq_one_letter_code
_entity_poly.pdbx_strand_id
1 'polypeptide(L)'
;MNHLTKSPLDNAGATRRGALGLIGAGIALLAAGGARAEDDKVLTEEQVLRDPEIPVIGNAKGDITIVEWFDYNCPYCRKLAPELRQVVQDDGKVRLVLKDWPILGPVSKVAARMALAAKYQDKFEAAHEAMISVNS
;
A
#
# COMPACT_ATOMS: atom_id res chain seq x y z
N MET A 1 -43.21 53.55 -24.84
CA MET A 1 -43.37 53.02 -23.47
C MET A 1 -43.20 51.50 -23.51
N ASN A 2 -42.10 51.05 -22.92
CA ASN A 2 -41.73 49.73 -22.37
C ASN A 2 -42.24 48.43 -23.01
N HIS A 3 -41.34 47.78 -23.75
CA HIS A 3 -40.57 46.60 -23.33
C HIS A 3 -41.26 45.45 -22.54
N LEU A 4 -41.09 44.25 -23.14
CA LEU A 4 -40.76 42.93 -22.54
C LEU A 4 -41.88 41.89 -22.41
N THR A 5 -41.76 40.92 -23.31
CA THR A 5 -42.21 39.53 -23.28
C THR A 5 -42.01 38.85 -21.92
N LYS A 6 -43.06 38.19 -21.43
CA LYS A 6 -43.03 37.31 -20.26
C LYS A 6 -42.20 36.05 -20.58
N SER A 7 -41.10 35.83 -19.86
CA SER A 7 -40.25 34.64 -19.96
C SER A 7 -40.99 33.36 -19.51
N PRO A 8 -40.74 32.19 -20.12
CA PRO A 8 -41.47 30.95 -19.83
C PRO A 8 -40.93 30.18 -18.61
N LEU A 9 -40.53 30.86 -17.53
CA LEU A 9 -39.94 30.22 -16.35
C LEU A 9 -40.84 30.23 -15.09
N ASP A 10 -42.15 30.45 -15.25
CA ASP A 10 -43.12 30.44 -14.15
C ASP A 10 -43.66 29.02 -13.83
N ASN A 11 -42.80 27.99 -13.75
CA ASN A 11 -43.20 26.64 -13.33
C ASN A 11 -42.15 25.96 -12.44
N ALA A 12 -41.95 26.50 -11.24
CA ALA A 12 -41.30 25.79 -10.15
C ALA A 12 -42.30 24.88 -9.43
N GLY A 13 -42.50 23.67 -9.95
CA GLY A 13 -43.33 22.62 -9.35
C GLY A 13 -42.56 21.34 -8.98
N ALA A 14 -41.23 21.41 -8.88
CA ALA A 14 -40.42 20.30 -8.37
C ALA A 14 -40.38 20.35 -6.84
N THR A 15 -41.41 19.80 -6.20
CA THR A 15 -41.50 19.72 -4.73
C THR A 15 -40.30 18.97 -4.16
N ARG A 16 -39.64 19.54 -3.13
CA ARG A 16 -38.47 19.01 -2.39
C ARG A 16 -38.54 17.52 -2.01
N ARG A 17 -39.74 16.95 -1.91
CA ARG A 17 -39.97 15.51 -1.65
C ARG A 17 -39.53 14.59 -2.80
N GLY A 18 -39.57 15.05 -4.05
CA GLY A 18 -39.14 14.24 -5.21
C GLY A 18 -37.63 14.05 -5.29
N ALA A 19 -36.85 15.04 -4.84
CA ALA A 19 -35.39 14.98 -4.85
C ALA A 19 -34.83 14.01 -3.78
N LEU A 20 -35.54 13.82 -2.66
CA LEU A 20 -35.12 12.92 -1.58
C LEU A 20 -35.30 11.43 -1.92
N GLY A 21 -36.25 11.09 -2.81
CA GLY A 21 -36.50 9.69 -3.21
C GLY A 21 -35.39 9.10 -4.09
N LEU A 22 -34.79 9.92 -4.96
CA LEU A 22 -33.76 9.47 -5.90
C LEU A 22 -32.36 9.37 -5.27
N ILE A 23 -32.10 10.09 -4.18
CA ILE A 23 -30.83 10.00 -3.43
C ILE A 23 -30.84 8.78 -2.50
N GLY A 24 -31.99 8.42 -1.93
CA GLY A 24 -32.11 7.31 -0.98
C GLY A 24 -31.83 5.92 -1.60
N ALA A 25 -32.25 5.69 -2.85
CA ALA A 25 -32.01 4.42 -3.53
C ALA A 25 -30.55 4.24 -3.98
N GLY A 26 -29.85 5.35 -4.33
CA GLY A 26 -28.45 5.31 -4.74
C GLY A 26 -27.47 5.00 -3.61
N ILE A 27 -27.78 5.44 -2.38
CA ILE A 27 -26.95 5.17 -1.20
C ILE A 27 -27.05 3.69 -0.77
N ALA A 28 -28.21 3.05 -0.93
CA ALA A 28 -28.39 1.65 -0.59
C ALA A 28 -27.57 0.69 -1.48
N LEU A 29 -27.35 1.02 -2.76
CA LEU A 29 -26.49 0.22 -3.64
C LEU A 29 -25.00 0.33 -3.29
N LEU A 30 -24.54 1.48 -2.76
CA LEU A 30 -23.14 1.68 -2.36
C LEU A 30 -22.79 0.94 -1.05
N ALA A 31 -23.77 0.66 -0.19
CA ALA A 31 -23.58 -0.09 1.04
C ALA A 31 -23.57 -1.62 0.84
N ALA A 32 -24.01 -2.11 -0.31
CA ALA A 32 -24.03 -3.55 -0.64
C ALA A 32 -22.71 -4.07 -1.24
N GLY A 33 -21.72 -3.19 -1.45
CA GLY A 33 -20.33 -3.58 -1.63
C GLY A 33 -19.77 -4.09 -0.31
N GLY A 34 -20.27 -5.24 0.14
CA GLY A 34 -19.92 -5.85 1.41
C GLY A 34 -18.42 -5.86 1.60
N ALA A 35 -18.00 -5.53 2.82
CA ALA A 35 -16.70 -5.91 3.33
C ALA A 35 -16.48 -7.37 2.93
N ARG A 36 -15.57 -7.62 1.99
CA ARG A 36 -15.13 -8.98 1.74
C ARG A 36 -14.55 -9.43 3.08
N ALA A 37 -15.18 -10.42 3.69
CA ALA A 37 -14.48 -11.23 4.67
C ALA A 37 -13.19 -11.66 3.97
N GLU A 38 -12.07 -11.19 4.49
CA GLU A 38 -10.77 -11.64 4.04
C GLU A 38 -10.76 -13.13 4.39
N ASP A 39 -10.97 -14.00 3.39
CA ASP A 39 -10.78 -15.43 3.54
C ASP A 39 -9.45 -15.62 4.28
N ASP A 40 -9.39 -16.59 5.20
CA ASP A 40 -8.16 -17.10 5.80
C ASP A 40 -7.25 -17.75 4.72
N LYS A 41 -6.90 -16.99 3.68
CA LYS A 41 -6.08 -17.40 2.55
C LYS A 41 -4.65 -17.39 3.00
N VAL A 42 -4.16 -18.59 3.29
CA VAL A 42 -2.73 -18.86 3.38
C VAL A 42 -2.06 -18.42 2.07
N LEU A 43 -0.99 -17.65 2.19
CA LEU A 43 -0.20 -17.22 1.04
C LEU A 43 0.40 -18.45 0.33
N THR A 44 0.29 -18.48 -0.99
CA THR A 44 1.03 -19.44 -1.82
C THR A 44 2.51 -19.12 -1.82
N GLU A 45 3.35 -20.11 -2.10
CA GLU A 45 4.80 -19.92 -2.25
C GLU A 45 5.12 -18.82 -3.29
N GLU A 46 4.43 -18.82 -4.43
CA GLU A 46 4.61 -17.80 -5.47
C GLU A 46 4.31 -16.38 -4.95
N GLN A 47 3.27 -16.20 -4.13
CA GLN A 47 2.97 -14.90 -3.51
C GLN A 47 4.02 -14.49 -2.46
N VAL A 48 4.67 -15.45 -1.82
CA VAL A 48 5.77 -15.17 -0.89
C VAL A 48 7.05 -14.82 -1.65
N LEU A 49 7.40 -15.58 -2.69
CA LEU A 49 8.67 -15.47 -3.39
C LEU A 49 8.67 -14.44 -4.53
N ARG A 50 7.55 -14.24 -5.24
CA ARG A 50 7.49 -13.55 -6.54
C ARG A 50 6.41 -12.46 -6.62
N ASP A 51 6.05 -11.87 -5.48
CA ASP A 51 5.14 -10.72 -5.44
C ASP A 51 5.69 -9.54 -6.26
N PRO A 52 5.02 -9.11 -7.35
CA PRO A 52 5.51 -8.01 -8.20
C PRO A 52 5.43 -6.64 -7.53
N GLU A 53 4.66 -6.51 -6.44
CA GLU A 53 4.54 -5.24 -5.72
C GLU A 53 5.67 -4.99 -4.73
N ILE A 54 6.43 -6.04 -4.39
CA ILE A 54 7.53 -5.98 -3.44
C ILE A 54 8.86 -5.81 -4.18
N PRO A 55 9.61 -4.71 -3.92
CA PRO A 55 10.93 -4.52 -4.50
C PRO A 55 11.91 -5.62 -4.08
N VAL A 56 12.85 -5.88 -4.98
CA VAL A 56 13.91 -6.89 -4.82
C VAL A 56 15.25 -6.17 -4.75
N ILE A 57 16.12 -6.57 -3.84
CA ILE A 57 17.50 -6.10 -3.76
C ILE A 57 18.49 -7.25 -4.02
N GLY A 58 19.76 -6.91 -4.26
CA GLY A 58 20.76 -7.88 -4.72
C GLY A 58 20.54 -8.29 -6.18
N ASN A 59 20.62 -9.58 -6.49
CA ASN A 59 20.46 -10.08 -7.85
C ASN A 59 18.99 -10.42 -8.15
N ALA A 60 18.31 -9.56 -8.92
CA ALA A 60 16.91 -9.79 -9.31
C ALA A 60 16.67 -11.09 -10.10
N LYS A 61 17.72 -11.69 -10.68
CA LYS A 61 17.71 -12.98 -11.39
C LYS A 61 18.46 -14.08 -10.63
N GLY A 62 18.63 -13.91 -9.32
CA GLY A 62 19.31 -14.86 -8.45
C GLY A 62 18.71 -16.27 -8.48
N ASP A 63 19.57 -17.28 -8.27
CA ASP A 63 19.18 -18.69 -8.23
C ASP A 63 18.66 -19.11 -6.84
N ILE A 64 19.00 -18.36 -5.80
CA ILE A 64 18.47 -18.49 -4.44
C ILE A 64 17.65 -17.25 -4.10
N THR A 65 16.42 -17.43 -3.61
CA THR A 65 15.59 -16.34 -3.07
C THR A 65 15.55 -16.42 -1.55
N ILE A 66 15.92 -15.33 -0.88
CA ILE A 66 15.69 -15.15 0.56
C ILE A 66 14.55 -14.15 0.71
N VAL A 67 13.56 -14.49 1.54
CA VAL A 67 12.49 -13.57 1.94
C VAL A 67 12.70 -13.20 3.41
N GLU A 68 12.90 -11.92 3.67
CA GLU A 68 12.94 -11.39 5.03
C GLU A 68 11.63 -10.65 5.32
N TRP A 69 10.96 -11.05 6.40
CA TRP A 69 9.90 -10.24 7.02
C TRP A 69 10.50 -9.42 8.15
N PHE A 70 10.39 -8.10 8.07
CA PHE A 70 11.08 -7.21 9.00
C PHE A 70 10.25 -6.01 9.41
N ASP A 71 10.64 -5.37 10.52
CA ASP A 71 10.05 -4.13 11.00
C ASP A 71 11.19 -3.15 11.29
N TYR A 72 11.08 -1.91 10.80
CA TYR A 72 12.09 -0.87 11.02
C TYR A 72 12.35 -0.56 12.51
N ASN A 73 11.40 -0.82 13.41
CA ASN A 73 11.60 -0.64 14.85
C ASN A 73 12.10 -1.89 15.57
N CYS A 74 12.30 -3.02 14.88
CA CYS A 74 12.74 -4.26 15.51
C CYS A 74 14.25 -4.26 15.76
N PRO A 75 14.73 -4.34 17.03
CA PRO A 75 16.16 -4.33 17.32
C PRO A 75 16.92 -5.52 16.70
N TYR A 76 16.27 -6.67 16.57
CA TYR A 76 16.89 -7.83 15.92
C TYR A 76 16.96 -7.71 14.41
N CYS A 77 15.96 -7.10 13.75
CA CYS A 77 16.05 -6.80 12.31
C CYS A 77 17.22 -5.85 12.03
N ARG A 78 17.43 -4.83 12.88
CA ARG A 78 18.59 -3.95 12.76
C ARG A 78 19.93 -4.68 12.90
N LYS A 79 20.01 -5.65 13.82
CA LYS A 79 21.21 -6.50 14.01
C LYS A 79 21.42 -7.47 12.84
N LEU A 80 20.34 -7.98 12.25
CA LEU A 80 20.39 -8.94 11.15
C LEU A 80 20.73 -8.27 9.81
N ALA A 81 20.27 -7.04 9.58
CA ALA A 81 20.48 -6.31 8.33
C ALA A 81 21.93 -6.32 7.81
N PRO A 82 22.98 -6.00 8.60
CA PRO A 82 24.36 -6.07 8.10
C PRO A 82 24.81 -7.49 7.75
N GLU A 83 24.36 -8.51 8.50
CA GLU A 83 24.71 -9.92 8.25
C GLU A 83 24.05 -10.41 6.95
N LEU A 84 22.76 -10.10 6.76
CA LEU A 84 22.05 -10.49 5.55
C LEU A 84 22.61 -9.79 4.30
N ARG A 85 23.00 -8.52 4.44
CA ARG A 85 23.70 -7.78 3.39
C ARG A 85 25.04 -8.44 3.04
N GLN A 86 25.80 -8.91 4.03
CA GLN A 86 27.05 -9.63 3.80
C GLN A 86 26.79 -10.94 3.02
N VAL A 87 25.78 -11.72 3.39
CA VAL A 87 25.39 -12.94 2.66
C VAL A 87 25.07 -12.65 1.19
N VAL A 88 24.28 -11.61 0.92
CA VAL A 88 23.93 -11.20 -0.45
C VAL A 88 25.17 -10.80 -1.25
N GLN A 89 26.09 -10.08 -0.63
CA GLN A 89 27.32 -9.61 -1.26
C GLN A 89 28.30 -10.75 -1.55
N ASP A 90 28.50 -11.67 -0.60
CA ASP A 90 29.47 -12.76 -0.72
C ASP A 90 29.05 -13.80 -1.76
N ASP A 91 27.75 -14.12 -1.84
CA ASP A 91 27.24 -15.09 -2.80
C ASP A 91 27.06 -14.48 -4.21
N GLY A 92 26.58 -13.23 -4.29
CA GLY A 92 26.37 -12.51 -5.55
C GLY A 92 25.23 -13.04 -6.44
N LYS A 93 24.60 -14.16 -6.08
CA LYS A 93 23.45 -14.75 -6.77
C LYS A 93 22.19 -14.79 -5.91
N VAL A 94 22.21 -14.21 -4.72
CA VAL A 94 21.01 -14.08 -3.89
C VAL A 94 20.06 -13.02 -4.46
N ARG A 95 18.80 -13.41 -4.59
CA ARG A 95 17.64 -12.54 -4.79
C ARG A 95 16.99 -12.27 -3.44
N LEU A 96 17.13 -11.07 -2.89
CA LEU A 96 16.58 -10.74 -1.58
C LEU A 96 15.26 -9.97 -1.71
N VAL A 97 14.20 -10.54 -1.16
CA VAL A 97 12.84 -9.95 -1.12
C VAL A 97 12.59 -9.44 0.30
N LEU A 98 12.38 -8.14 0.43
CA LEU A 98 12.16 -7.46 1.69
C LEU A 98 10.67 -7.19 1.90
N LYS A 99 10.02 -7.93 2.80
CA LYS A 99 8.60 -7.77 3.11
C LYS A 99 8.40 -7.02 4.43
N ASP A 100 7.84 -5.81 4.34
CA ASP A 100 7.47 -5.02 5.52
C ASP A 100 6.43 -5.77 6.38
N TRP A 101 6.75 -5.99 7.66
CA TRP A 101 5.83 -6.51 8.69
C TRP A 101 5.73 -5.56 9.89
N PRO A 102 5.01 -4.42 9.75
CA PRO A 102 5.02 -3.36 10.76
C PRO A 102 4.12 -3.70 11.97
N ILE A 103 4.63 -4.53 12.87
CA ILE A 103 3.93 -5.06 14.05
C ILE A 103 4.24 -4.31 15.35
N LEU A 104 5.28 -3.47 15.38
CA LEU A 104 5.76 -2.80 16.60
C LEU A 104 5.15 -1.41 16.86
N GLY A 105 4.07 -1.07 16.14
CA GLY A 105 3.24 0.10 16.46
C GLY A 105 3.08 1.11 15.32
N PRO A 106 2.54 2.31 15.61
CA PRO A 106 2.21 3.30 14.59
C PRO A 106 3.43 3.78 13.79
N VAL A 107 4.57 3.97 14.46
CA VAL A 107 5.81 4.40 13.80
C VAL A 107 6.29 3.36 12.80
N SER A 108 6.20 2.06 13.13
CA SER A 108 6.55 0.98 12.20
C SER A 108 5.72 1.04 10.92
N LYS A 109 4.40 1.28 11.05
CA LYS A 109 3.50 1.41 9.89
C LYS A 109 3.83 2.63 9.03
N VAL A 110 4.26 3.73 9.64
CA VAL A 110 4.69 4.92 8.90
C VAL A 110 6.01 4.65 8.18
N ALA A 111 6.99 4.07 8.86
CA ALA A 111 8.30 3.73 8.29
C ALA A 111 8.17 2.78 7.10
N ALA A 112 7.40 1.69 7.23
CA ALA A 112 7.11 0.75 6.16
C ALA A 112 6.50 1.44 4.92
N ARG A 113 5.49 2.29 5.13
CA ARG A 113 4.87 3.05 4.03
C ARG A 113 5.85 4.00 3.36
N MET A 114 6.69 4.68 4.13
CA MET A 114 7.72 5.57 3.59
C MET A 114 8.74 4.82 2.75
N ALA A 115 9.20 3.65 3.22
CA ALA A 115 10.14 2.81 2.49
C ALA A 115 9.56 2.33 1.17
N LEU A 116 8.37 1.73 1.24
CA LEU A 116 7.69 1.17 0.08
C LEU A 116 7.37 2.27 -0.94
N ALA A 117 6.99 3.47 -0.50
CA ALA A 117 6.75 4.61 -1.40
C ALA A 117 8.02 5.07 -2.14
N ALA A 118 9.21 4.86 -1.57
CA ALA A 118 10.47 5.19 -2.24
C ALA A 118 10.72 4.31 -3.50
N LYS A 119 9.99 3.20 -3.67
CA LYS A 119 10.03 2.39 -4.90
C LYS A 119 9.63 3.19 -6.14
N TYR A 120 8.70 4.13 -6.01
CA TYR A 120 8.24 4.99 -7.11
C TYR A 120 9.27 6.06 -7.52
N GLN A 121 10.42 6.09 -6.85
CA GLN A 121 11.54 6.99 -7.13
C GLN A 121 12.83 6.21 -7.41
N ASP A 122 12.74 4.89 -7.61
CA ASP A 122 13.89 3.98 -7.75
C ASP A 122 14.87 4.03 -6.55
N LYS A 123 14.35 4.33 -5.35
CA LYS A 123 15.14 4.56 -4.12
C LYS A 123 14.76 3.65 -2.96
N PHE A 124 14.08 2.54 -3.22
CA PHE A 124 13.66 1.60 -2.18
C PHE A 124 14.85 1.10 -1.35
N GLU A 125 15.91 0.57 -1.98
CA GLU A 125 17.09 0.03 -1.28
C GLU A 125 17.77 1.10 -0.42
N ALA A 126 18.02 2.28 -0.99
CA ALA A 126 18.61 3.40 -0.25
C ALA A 126 17.74 3.83 0.95
N ALA A 127 16.41 3.85 0.80
CA ALA A 127 15.49 4.17 1.89
C ALA A 127 15.49 3.07 2.97
N HIS A 128 15.48 1.80 2.56
CA HIS A 128 15.54 0.68 3.48
C HIS A 128 16.83 0.72 4.33
N GLU A 129 17.99 0.82 3.68
CA GLU A 129 19.29 0.89 4.35
C GLU A 129 19.37 2.07 5.33
N ALA A 130 18.90 3.25 4.93
CA ALA A 130 18.89 4.43 5.78
C ALA A 130 18.01 4.24 7.01
N MET A 131 16.82 3.65 6.86
CA MET A 131 15.86 3.51 7.97
C MET A 131 16.18 2.34 8.89
N ILE A 132 16.65 1.20 8.36
CA ILE A 132 16.98 0.02 9.17
C ILE A 132 18.26 0.22 10.00
N SER A 133 19.14 1.14 9.59
CA SER A 133 20.37 1.48 10.30
C SER A 133 20.24 2.60 11.35
N VAL A 134 19.08 3.24 11.50
CA VAL A 134 18.86 4.28 12.54
C VAL A 134 19.07 3.69 13.94
N ASN A 135 20.10 4.13 14.65
CA ASN A 135 20.27 3.83 16.07
C ASN A 135 19.24 4.61 16.91
N SER A 136 18.71 3.96 17.94
CA SER A 136 18.01 4.63 19.05
C SER A 136 19.00 5.05 20.13
#